data_AF-A0A838H4S2-F1
#
_entry.id   AF-A0A838H4S2-F1
#
_cell.length_a   1.000
_cell.length_b   1.000
_cell.length_c   1.000
_cell.angle_alpha   90.00
_cell.angle_beta   90.00
_cell.angle_gamma   90.00
#
_symmetry.space_group_name_H-M   'P 1'
#
loop_
_entity.id
_entity.type
_entity.pdbx_description
1 polymer ?
#
loop_
_entity_poly.entity_id
_entity_poly.type
_entity_poly.pdbx_seq_one_letter_code
_entity_poly.pdbx_strand_id
1 'polypeptide(L)'
;MRSTLLAATIAAIGLVGCVGGISSEGGDPLDSPDGDGNDNGDNPAGSDLSAAKILFDNNVYGIVNAKCTGGACHSETATGSTLTRFVATDASKGWQTATNYNAVVGNYAPSAAPILTKIKAGHQGKTYSTVEESKITDWLNKEVELRNGQTTPPPAGAETLSAATERVLSEFAGCMTKTNFDTANMANSWGGMQAQNNQECENCHTNGGFGFIATRNSTNMYTVVSTKKYYFLQYLTVDLTMGAAAAKVIVNETSFRGVSNATDPHREHPTFNATNNQGMTALKAFYTSTMAAKAAGTCGAPVTLKN
;
A
#
# COMPACT_ATOMS: atom_id res chain seq x y z
N MET A 1 44.01 45.15 41.84
CA MET A 1 44.39 44.45 40.58
C MET A 1 44.50 42.96 40.87
N ARG A 2 43.57 42.15 40.34
CA ARG A 2 43.79 40.79 39.82
C ARG A 2 42.41 40.17 39.50
N SER A 3 42.14 40.13 38.21
CA SER A 3 41.03 39.45 37.54
C SER A 3 41.25 37.94 37.55
N THR A 4 40.19 37.12 37.68
CA THR A 4 39.95 35.97 36.77
C THR A 4 38.61 35.24 36.97
N LEU A 5 37.92 35.06 35.83
CA LEU A 5 37.13 33.90 35.37
C LEU A 5 35.76 33.59 36.01
N LEU A 6 34.71 34.10 35.36
CA LEU A 6 33.35 33.53 35.37
C LEU A 6 33.29 32.38 34.35
N ALA A 7 32.91 31.19 34.80
CA ALA A 7 32.57 30.06 33.94
C ALA A 7 31.06 30.06 33.66
N ALA A 8 30.66 30.28 32.41
CA ALA A 8 29.29 30.12 31.96
C ALA A 8 29.03 28.66 31.58
N THR A 9 28.19 27.97 32.36
CA THR A 9 27.66 26.65 32.04
C THR A 9 26.29 26.82 31.39
N ILE A 10 26.18 26.51 30.10
CA ILE A 10 24.89 26.43 29.39
C ILE A 10 24.32 25.04 29.65
N ALA A 11 23.35 24.96 30.55
CA ALA A 11 22.52 23.76 30.74
C ALA A 11 21.32 23.85 29.79
N ALA A 12 21.35 23.07 28.70
CA ALA A 12 20.19 22.88 27.84
C ALA A 12 19.26 21.86 28.51
N ILE A 13 18.21 22.36 29.17
CA ILE A 13 17.06 21.57 29.60
C ILE A 13 16.02 21.70 28.48
N GLY A 14 15.74 20.60 27.78
CA GLY A 14 14.68 20.55 26.79
C GLY A 14 14.09 19.15 26.74
N LEU A 15 13.01 18.93 27.49
CA LEU A 15 11.98 17.92 27.20
C LEU A 15 10.73 18.14 28.08
N VAL A 16 9.60 17.68 27.52
CA VAL A 16 8.17 17.66 27.94
C VAL A 16 7.42 19.01 27.91
N GLY A 17 6.23 19.16 27.31
CA GLY A 17 5.33 18.24 26.61
C GLY A 17 4.09 18.98 26.07
N CYS A 18 3.35 18.32 25.18
CA CYS A 18 2.11 18.76 24.52
C CYS A 18 0.98 19.09 25.50
N VAL A 19 0.19 20.16 25.26
CA VAL A 19 -1.30 20.14 25.25
C VAL A 19 -1.89 21.40 24.59
N GLY A 20 -2.92 21.23 23.76
CA GLY A 20 -3.96 22.22 23.42
C GLY A 20 -4.15 22.38 21.90
N GLY A 21 -5.29 22.12 21.27
CA GLY A 21 -6.64 21.77 21.69
C GLY A 21 -7.53 21.77 20.44
N ILE A 22 -8.57 20.94 20.46
CA ILE A 22 -9.54 20.66 19.38
C ILE A 22 -10.49 21.84 19.10
N SER A 23 -10.89 21.95 17.83
CA SER A 23 -12.07 22.58 17.21
C SER A 23 -12.20 24.11 17.09
N SER A 24 -12.35 24.58 15.84
CA SER A 24 -13.57 25.28 15.38
C SER A 24 -13.57 25.45 13.85
N GLU A 25 -14.61 24.88 13.24
CA GLU A 25 -15.39 25.43 12.12
C GLU A 25 -14.64 25.96 10.89
N GLY A 26 -14.53 25.08 9.89
CA GLY A 26 -14.38 25.44 8.48
C GLY A 26 -14.67 24.19 7.66
N GLY A 27 -15.86 24.10 7.07
CA GLY A 27 -16.23 22.98 6.21
C GLY A 27 -15.28 22.89 5.02
N ASP A 28 -14.47 21.84 4.99
CA ASP A 28 -13.64 21.47 3.85
C ASP A 28 -14.57 20.90 2.75
N PRO A 29 -14.49 21.30 1.47
CA PRO A 29 -15.36 20.80 0.41
C PRO A 29 -15.18 19.32 0.03
N LEU A 30 -14.58 18.51 0.92
CA LEU A 30 -14.21 17.10 0.71
C LEU A 30 -14.85 16.16 1.75
N ASP A 31 -16.11 16.42 2.14
CA ASP A 31 -16.90 15.45 2.91
C ASP A 31 -17.08 14.16 2.10
N SER A 32 -16.34 13.13 2.50
CA SER A 32 -16.49 11.76 2.01
C SER A 32 -17.88 11.21 2.40
N PRO A 33 -18.57 10.46 1.52
CA PRO A 33 -19.90 9.93 1.81
C PRO A 33 -19.98 8.93 3.00
N ASP A 34 -18.85 8.51 3.58
CA ASP A 34 -18.78 7.71 4.82
C ASP A 34 -18.49 8.53 6.10
N GLY A 35 -18.32 9.85 5.99
CA GLY A 35 -18.29 10.78 7.12
C GLY A 35 -16.99 10.84 7.92
N ASP A 36 -15.86 10.35 7.40
CA ASP A 36 -14.56 10.34 8.10
C ASP A 36 -13.55 11.40 7.62
N GLY A 37 -13.91 12.19 6.61
CA GLY A 37 -13.11 13.31 6.11
C GLY A 37 -11.79 12.91 5.44
N ASN A 38 -11.61 11.66 5.00
CA ASN A 38 -10.44 11.29 4.20
C ASN A 38 -10.78 10.47 2.93
N ASP A 39 -10.48 11.07 1.78
CA ASP A 39 -10.25 10.34 0.54
C ASP A 39 -8.98 9.49 0.71
N ASN A 40 -9.11 8.32 1.33
CA ASN A 40 -8.02 7.33 1.39
C ASN A 40 -7.88 6.54 0.08
N GLY A 41 -8.46 7.03 -1.02
CA GLY A 41 -8.26 6.58 -2.39
C GLY A 41 -8.72 5.16 -2.75
N ASP A 42 -8.84 4.22 -1.81
CA ASP A 42 -9.10 2.79 -2.06
C ASP A 42 -10.58 2.41 -1.89
N ASN A 43 -11.44 3.28 -1.36
CA ASN A 43 -12.89 3.05 -1.35
C ASN A 43 -13.50 3.66 -2.62
N PRO A 44 -14.01 2.86 -3.58
CA PRO A 44 -14.80 3.44 -4.65
C PRO A 44 -16.03 4.12 -4.04
N ALA A 45 -16.20 5.41 -4.35
CA ALA A 45 -17.24 6.25 -3.78
C ALA A 45 -18.61 5.54 -3.80
N GLY A 46 -19.23 5.41 -2.62
CA GLY A 46 -20.58 4.87 -2.46
C GLY A 46 -20.71 3.38 -2.11
N SER A 47 -19.61 2.65 -1.89
CA SER A 47 -19.68 1.26 -1.40
C SER A 47 -19.89 1.21 0.12
N ASP A 48 -20.91 0.47 0.58
CA ASP A 48 -21.10 0.19 2.01
C ASP A 48 -20.14 -0.93 2.44
N LEU A 49 -19.09 -0.55 3.18
CA LEU A 49 -18.06 -1.46 3.69
C LEU A 49 -18.34 -1.93 5.14
N SER A 50 -19.49 -1.60 5.72
CA SER A 50 -19.82 -1.89 7.12
C SER A 50 -19.67 -3.37 7.47
N ALA A 51 -20.11 -4.28 6.59
CA ALA A 51 -19.99 -5.72 6.82
C ALA A 51 -18.52 -6.19 6.81
N ALA A 52 -17.67 -5.65 5.95
CA ALA A 52 -16.23 -5.95 5.96
C ALA A 52 -15.57 -5.41 7.22
N LYS A 53 -15.92 -4.17 7.63
CA LYS A 53 -15.44 -3.58 8.88
C LYS A 53 -15.83 -4.42 10.10
N ILE A 54 -17.07 -4.89 10.18
CA ILE A 54 -17.53 -5.77 11.27
C ILE A 54 -16.70 -7.07 11.32
N LEU A 55 -16.39 -7.68 10.17
CA LEU A 55 -15.50 -8.83 10.13
C LEU A 55 -14.10 -8.48 10.63
N PHE A 56 -13.56 -7.33 10.23
CA PHE A 56 -12.26 -6.89 10.71
C PHE A 56 -12.25 -6.69 12.23
N ASP A 57 -13.16 -5.88 12.75
CA ASP A 57 -13.22 -5.50 14.16
C ASP A 57 -13.38 -6.75 15.05
N ASN A 58 -14.30 -7.66 14.68
CA ASN A 58 -14.62 -8.84 15.48
C ASN A 58 -13.61 -9.98 15.35
N ASN A 59 -13.02 -10.15 14.16
CA ASN A 59 -12.26 -11.35 13.84
C ASN A 59 -10.79 -11.10 13.51
N VAL A 60 -10.42 -9.96 12.93
CA VAL A 60 -9.08 -9.73 12.40
C VAL A 60 -8.24 -8.86 13.31
N TYR A 61 -8.80 -7.77 13.86
CA TYR A 61 -8.04 -6.81 14.67
C TYR A 61 -7.30 -7.49 15.82
N GLY A 62 -8.00 -8.30 16.62
CA GLY A 62 -7.39 -9.01 17.75
C GLY A 62 -6.24 -9.95 17.33
N ILE A 63 -6.38 -10.62 16.18
CA ILE A 63 -5.36 -11.52 15.62
C ILE A 63 -4.12 -10.72 15.21
N VAL A 64 -4.33 -9.68 14.40
CA VAL A 64 -3.26 -8.83 13.88
C VAL A 64 -2.57 -8.09 15.02
N ASN A 65 -3.33 -7.53 15.96
CA ASN A 65 -2.80 -6.87 17.14
C ASN A 65 -1.90 -7.82 17.96
N ALA A 66 -2.36 -9.04 18.24
CA ALA A 66 -1.58 -10.01 19.02
C ALA A 66 -0.28 -10.47 18.33
N LYS A 67 -0.27 -10.56 16.99
CA LYS A 67 0.84 -11.16 16.24
C LYS A 67 1.82 -10.14 15.67
N CYS A 68 1.34 -8.94 15.32
CA CYS A 68 2.08 -7.95 14.54
C CYS A 68 2.57 -6.76 15.39
N THR A 69 2.04 -6.56 16.61
CA THR A 69 2.55 -5.50 17.51
C THR A 69 3.75 -5.90 18.35
N GLY A 70 4.03 -7.19 18.55
CA GLY A 70 5.04 -7.65 19.51
C GLY A 70 6.41 -6.99 19.29
N GLY A 71 6.82 -6.10 20.20
CA GLY A 71 8.04 -5.28 20.09
C GLY A 71 7.85 -3.93 19.39
N ALA A 72 6.61 -3.46 19.25
CA ALA A 72 6.22 -2.29 18.46
C ALA A 72 6.60 -2.40 16.96
N CYS A 73 6.63 -3.61 16.38
CA CYS A 73 7.09 -3.74 14.99
C CYS A 73 6.16 -3.10 13.95
N HIS A 74 4.84 -3.25 14.11
CA HIS A 74 3.86 -2.68 13.17
C HIS A 74 2.81 -1.78 13.82
N SER A 75 3.02 -1.41 15.10
CA SER A 75 2.17 -0.44 15.80
C SER A 75 2.22 0.92 15.11
N GLU A 76 1.11 1.66 15.07
CA GLU A 76 1.08 3.06 14.61
C GLU A 76 1.99 3.98 15.44
N THR A 77 2.24 3.61 16.68
CA THR A 77 3.15 4.31 17.61
C THR A 77 4.60 3.81 17.56
N ALA A 78 4.89 2.84 16.69
CA ALA A 78 6.24 2.30 16.53
C ALA A 78 7.25 3.40 16.16
N THR A 79 8.39 3.44 16.84
CA THR A 79 9.51 4.28 16.43
C THR A 79 10.44 3.49 15.51
N GLY A 80 10.73 4.05 14.34
CA GLY A 80 11.57 3.39 13.34
C GLY A 80 11.07 3.62 11.92
N SER A 81 11.96 4.08 11.06
CA SER A 81 11.67 4.51 9.70
C SER A 81 11.78 3.35 8.69
N THR A 82 11.37 2.12 9.01
CA THR A 82 11.44 1.01 8.03
C THR A 82 10.23 0.08 8.08
N LEU A 83 9.27 0.35 8.96
CA LEU A 83 8.16 -0.55 9.25
C LEU A 83 6.85 0.06 8.76
N THR A 84 6.07 -0.70 7.99
CA THR A 84 4.69 -0.34 7.67
C THR A 84 3.88 -0.36 8.97
N ARG A 85 3.26 0.76 9.33
CA ARG A 85 2.60 0.97 10.61
C ARG A 85 1.10 0.74 10.52
N PHE A 86 0.71 -0.52 10.35
CA PHE A 86 -0.66 -0.89 9.99
C PHE A 86 -1.51 -1.41 11.16
N VAL A 87 -0.98 -1.40 12.38
CA VAL A 87 -1.71 -1.83 13.57
C VAL A 87 -2.03 -0.64 14.45
N ALA A 88 -3.29 -0.24 14.48
CA ALA A 88 -3.75 0.85 15.32
C ALA A 88 -3.62 0.51 16.82
N THR A 89 -3.47 1.52 17.66
CA THR A 89 -3.54 1.37 19.13
C THR A 89 -4.97 1.26 19.63
N ASP A 90 -5.93 1.78 18.87
CA ASP A 90 -7.35 1.69 19.12
C ASP A 90 -8.02 0.80 18.06
N ALA A 91 -8.78 -0.20 18.53
CA ALA A 91 -9.53 -1.10 17.68
C ALA A 91 -10.51 -0.36 16.74
N SER A 92 -11.06 0.77 17.19
CA SER A 92 -12.01 1.56 16.40
C SER A 92 -11.40 2.07 15.09
N LYS A 93 -10.08 2.31 15.08
CA LYS A 93 -9.28 2.77 13.94
C LYS A 93 -8.57 1.63 13.20
N GLY A 94 -8.52 0.44 13.79
CA GLY A 94 -7.73 -0.68 13.28
C GLY A 94 -8.04 -1.03 11.83
N TRP A 95 -9.32 -1.03 11.46
CA TRP A 95 -9.75 -1.32 10.10
C TRP A 95 -9.17 -0.31 9.11
N GLN A 96 -9.43 0.99 9.35
CA GLN A 96 -8.96 2.09 8.51
C GLN A 96 -7.43 2.08 8.38
N THR A 97 -6.71 1.95 9.50
CA THR A 97 -5.24 1.90 9.53
C THR A 97 -4.70 0.73 8.72
N ALA A 98 -5.33 -0.45 8.77
CA ALA A 98 -4.89 -1.62 8.01
C ALA A 98 -5.21 -1.49 6.50
N THR A 99 -6.41 -1.00 6.15
CA THR A 99 -6.85 -0.90 4.75
C THR A 99 -6.16 0.20 3.96
N ASN A 100 -5.62 1.22 4.63
CA ASN A 100 -4.91 2.31 3.94
C ASN A 100 -3.55 1.90 3.36
N TYR A 101 -3.08 0.69 3.62
CA TYR A 101 -1.83 0.19 3.06
C TYR A 101 -2.08 -0.94 2.08
N ASN A 102 -1.98 -0.67 0.78
CA ASN A 102 -2.01 -1.75 -0.22
C ASN A 102 -0.87 -2.78 -0.03
N ALA A 103 0.26 -2.35 0.56
CA ALA A 103 1.35 -3.24 0.98
C ALA A 103 0.96 -4.24 2.11
N VAL A 104 -0.22 -4.07 2.71
CA VAL A 104 -0.78 -4.91 3.78
C VAL A 104 -1.94 -5.73 3.25
N VAL A 105 -2.87 -5.11 2.52
CA VAL A 105 -4.10 -5.76 2.03
C VAL A 105 -3.97 -6.39 0.65
N GLY A 106 -2.98 -6.02 -0.16
CA GLY A 106 -2.68 -6.67 -1.44
C GLY A 106 -3.86 -6.72 -2.41
N ASN A 107 -4.50 -5.58 -2.65
CA ASN A 107 -5.76 -5.47 -3.42
C ASN A 107 -6.87 -6.40 -2.90
N TYR A 108 -6.83 -6.69 -1.60
CA TYR A 108 -7.79 -7.52 -0.88
C TYR A 108 -7.89 -8.98 -1.35
N ALA A 109 -6.98 -9.43 -2.22
CA ALA A 109 -6.90 -10.84 -2.60
C ALA A 109 -6.10 -11.62 -1.53
N PRO A 110 -6.65 -12.67 -0.88
CA PRO A 110 -5.96 -13.39 0.20
C PRO A 110 -4.57 -13.91 -0.16
N SER A 111 -4.40 -14.39 -1.39
CA SER A 111 -3.12 -14.86 -1.94
C SER A 111 -2.10 -13.75 -2.21
N ALA A 112 -2.53 -12.49 -2.18
CA ALA A 112 -1.73 -11.31 -2.41
C ALA A 112 -1.49 -10.47 -1.17
N ALA A 113 -2.35 -10.58 -0.16
CA ALA A 113 -2.33 -9.75 1.04
C ALA A 113 -1.16 -10.14 1.97
N PRO A 114 -0.14 -9.28 2.18
CA PRO A 114 0.98 -9.60 3.07
C PRO A 114 0.56 -9.77 4.53
N ILE A 115 -0.55 -9.15 4.95
CA ILE A 115 -1.13 -9.36 6.28
C ILE A 115 -1.42 -10.84 6.54
N LEU A 116 -1.82 -11.60 5.51
CA LEU A 116 -2.03 -13.05 5.59
C LEU A 116 -0.75 -13.81 5.24
N THR A 117 -0.17 -13.52 4.08
CA THR A 117 0.82 -14.40 3.44
C THR A 117 2.19 -14.37 4.10
N LYS A 118 2.64 -13.21 4.63
CA LYS A 118 3.95 -13.14 5.31
C LYS A 118 3.93 -13.87 6.64
N ILE A 119 2.88 -13.68 7.45
CA ILE A 119 2.76 -14.34 8.75
C ILE A 119 2.55 -15.84 8.57
N LYS A 120 1.74 -16.26 7.59
CA LYS A 120 1.62 -17.68 7.20
C LYS A 120 2.98 -18.32 6.87
N ALA A 121 3.89 -17.56 6.26
CA ALA A 121 5.25 -18.02 5.93
C ALA A 121 6.25 -17.97 7.10
N GLY A 122 5.83 -17.65 8.33
CA GLY A 122 6.71 -17.67 9.51
C GLY A 122 7.44 -16.35 9.78
N HIS A 123 6.91 -15.21 9.34
CA HIS A 123 7.55 -13.90 9.51
C HIS A 123 7.94 -13.62 10.98
N GLN A 124 9.24 -13.45 11.24
CA GLN A 124 9.82 -13.27 12.58
C GLN A 124 9.41 -14.37 13.58
N GLY A 125 9.27 -15.61 13.10
CA GLY A 125 8.85 -16.75 13.92
C GLY A 125 7.38 -16.72 14.33
N LYS A 126 6.58 -15.80 13.77
CA LYS A 126 5.13 -15.74 13.97
C LYS A 126 4.41 -16.50 12.87
N THR A 127 3.36 -17.22 13.25
CA THR A 127 2.42 -17.88 12.34
C THR A 127 0.99 -17.68 12.81
N TYR A 128 0.06 -17.82 11.86
CA TYR A 128 -1.35 -17.96 12.13
C TYR A 128 -1.72 -19.45 12.26
N SER A 129 -2.70 -19.73 13.11
CA SER A 129 -3.47 -20.96 13.08
C SER A 129 -4.40 -20.98 11.87
N THR A 130 -4.88 -22.16 11.49
CA THR A 130 -5.84 -22.33 10.39
C THR A 130 -7.13 -21.52 10.58
N VAL A 131 -7.61 -21.40 11.83
CA VAL A 131 -8.80 -20.60 12.16
C VAL A 131 -8.52 -19.11 11.98
N GLU A 132 -7.35 -18.63 12.39
CA GLU A 132 -6.94 -17.24 12.17
C GLU A 132 -6.79 -16.93 10.67
N GLU A 133 -6.19 -17.83 9.89
CA GLU A 133 -6.08 -17.69 8.43
C GLU A 133 -7.46 -17.61 7.75
N SER A 134 -8.41 -18.44 8.17
CA SER A 134 -9.79 -18.41 7.63
C SER A 134 -10.44 -17.06 7.89
N LYS A 135 -10.36 -16.54 9.12
CA LYS A 135 -10.95 -15.24 9.50
C LYS A 135 -10.40 -14.07 8.69
N ILE A 136 -9.08 -14.05 8.47
CA ILE A 136 -8.43 -13.01 7.66
C ILE A 136 -8.84 -13.17 6.19
N THR A 137 -8.92 -14.41 5.69
CA THR A 137 -9.37 -14.71 4.34
C THR A 137 -10.82 -14.26 4.10
N ASP A 138 -11.72 -14.53 5.05
CA ASP A 138 -13.13 -14.15 4.97
C ASP A 138 -13.30 -12.62 4.95
N TRP A 139 -12.54 -11.90 5.78
CA TRP A 139 -12.51 -10.43 5.75
C TRP A 139 -12.01 -9.90 4.40
N LEU A 140 -10.86 -10.37 3.90
CA LEU A 140 -10.30 -9.93 2.63
C LEU A 140 -11.24 -10.22 1.45
N ASN A 141 -11.88 -11.39 1.43
CA ASN A 141 -12.90 -11.72 0.43
C ASN A 141 -14.11 -10.76 0.52
N LYS A 142 -14.56 -10.41 1.73
CA LYS A 142 -15.65 -9.46 1.90
C LYS A 142 -15.27 -8.04 1.44
N GLU A 143 -14.03 -7.60 1.71
CA GLU A 143 -13.52 -6.32 1.21
C GLU A 143 -13.56 -6.26 -0.32
N VAL A 144 -13.00 -7.26 -1.01
CA VAL A 144 -12.96 -7.25 -2.47
C VAL A 144 -14.36 -7.34 -3.07
N GLU A 145 -15.29 -8.09 -2.47
CA GLU A 145 -16.69 -8.13 -2.90
C GLU A 145 -17.35 -6.75 -2.82
N LEU A 146 -17.33 -6.13 -1.64
CA LEU A 146 -18.05 -4.87 -1.41
C LEU A 146 -17.44 -3.70 -2.19
N ARG A 147 -16.11 -3.60 -2.26
CA ARG A 147 -15.42 -2.57 -3.06
C ARG A 147 -15.67 -2.71 -4.56
N ASN A 148 -16.12 -3.86 -5.03
CA ASN A 148 -16.47 -4.06 -6.44
C ASN A 148 -17.98 -4.11 -6.68
N GLY A 149 -18.78 -3.63 -5.71
CA GLY A 149 -20.24 -3.61 -5.81
C GLY A 149 -20.88 -5.01 -5.87
N GLN A 150 -20.13 -6.05 -5.53
CA GLN A 150 -20.62 -7.42 -5.57
C GLN A 150 -21.39 -7.72 -4.27
N THR A 151 -22.71 -7.72 -4.36
CA THR A 151 -23.62 -7.98 -3.22
C THR A 151 -24.07 -9.44 -3.12
N THR A 152 -23.83 -10.25 -4.16
CA THR A 152 -24.18 -11.67 -4.20
C THR A 152 -22.95 -12.55 -4.42
N PRO A 153 -22.85 -13.72 -3.77
CA PRO A 153 -21.80 -14.68 -4.07
C PRO A 153 -21.79 -15.05 -5.56
N PRO A 154 -20.61 -15.31 -6.15
CA PRO A 154 -20.54 -15.77 -7.53
C PRO A 154 -21.21 -17.16 -7.63
N PRO A 155 -21.81 -17.52 -8.79
CA PRO A 155 -22.34 -18.85 -9.00
C PRO A 155 -21.31 -19.94 -8.67
N ALA A 156 -21.77 -21.10 -8.20
CA ALA A 156 -20.86 -22.21 -7.92
C ALA A 156 -20.03 -22.56 -9.17
N GLY A 157 -18.71 -22.61 -9.02
CA GLY A 157 -17.77 -22.87 -10.11
C GLY A 157 -17.37 -21.65 -10.95
N ALA A 158 -17.98 -20.48 -10.73
CA ALA A 158 -17.49 -19.24 -11.33
C ALA A 158 -16.19 -18.77 -10.66
N GLU A 159 -15.35 -18.08 -11.43
CA GLU A 159 -14.14 -17.46 -10.92
C GLU A 159 -14.49 -16.39 -9.87
N THR A 160 -13.81 -16.42 -8.73
CA THR A 160 -13.94 -15.39 -7.69
C THR A 160 -13.16 -14.14 -8.07
N LEU A 161 -13.50 -12.97 -7.52
CA LEU A 161 -12.74 -11.74 -7.75
C LEU A 161 -11.27 -11.85 -7.32
N SER A 162 -10.99 -12.54 -6.21
CA SER A 162 -9.62 -12.81 -5.77
C SER A 162 -8.87 -13.71 -6.75
N ALA A 163 -9.52 -14.74 -7.30
CA ALA A 163 -8.91 -15.58 -8.33
C ALA A 163 -8.66 -14.79 -9.63
N ALA A 164 -9.59 -13.93 -10.03
CA ALA A 164 -9.42 -13.04 -11.18
C ALA A 164 -8.24 -12.08 -10.99
N THR A 165 -8.05 -11.55 -9.78
CA THR A 165 -6.88 -10.73 -9.43
C THR A 165 -5.58 -11.50 -9.69
N GLU A 166 -5.44 -12.72 -9.19
CA GLU A 166 -4.23 -13.53 -9.40
C GLU A 166 -3.98 -13.81 -10.88
N ARG A 167 -5.03 -14.19 -11.62
CA ARG A 167 -4.93 -14.47 -13.05
C ARG A 167 -4.43 -13.26 -13.82
N VAL A 168 -5.06 -12.10 -13.68
CA VAL A 168 -4.71 -10.93 -14.48
C VAL A 168 -3.36 -10.33 -14.09
N LEU A 169 -2.98 -10.39 -12.81
CA LEU A 169 -1.64 -10.02 -12.37
C LEU A 169 -0.58 -10.94 -13.00
N SER A 170 -0.82 -12.26 -13.00
CA SER A 170 0.11 -13.23 -13.56
C SER A 170 0.26 -13.11 -15.08
N GLU A 171 -0.85 -12.92 -15.79
CA GLU A 171 -0.87 -12.66 -17.23
C GLU A 171 -0.11 -11.37 -17.57
N PHE A 172 -0.41 -10.28 -16.86
CA PHE A 172 0.25 -8.99 -17.11
C PHE A 172 1.75 -9.07 -16.82
N ALA A 173 2.15 -9.72 -15.73
CA ALA A 173 3.56 -9.93 -15.40
C ALA A 173 4.29 -10.74 -16.48
N GLY A 174 3.63 -11.70 -17.13
CA GLY A 174 4.17 -12.43 -18.28
C GLY A 174 4.37 -11.56 -19.54
N CYS A 175 3.66 -10.43 -19.65
CA CYS A 175 3.81 -9.47 -20.74
C CYS A 175 4.86 -8.39 -20.45
N MET A 176 5.29 -8.23 -19.20
CA MET A 176 6.33 -7.28 -18.83
C MET A 176 7.67 -7.74 -19.40
N THR A 177 8.44 -6.79 -19.93
CA THR A 177 9.83 -7.05 -20.33
C THR A 177 10.75 -5.99 -19.76
N LYS A 178 11.98 -6.38 -19.46
CA LYS A 178 13.00 -5.43 -19.00
C LYS A 178 13.27 -4.36 -20.08
N THR A 179 13.22 -4.75 -21.36
CA THR A 179 13.36 -3.81 -22.48
C THR A 179 12.30 -2.71 -22.44
N ASN A 180 11.01 -3.06 -22.34
CA ASN A 180 9.94 -2.07 -22.25
C ASN A 180 10.08 -1.19 -20.99
N PHE A 181 10.53 -1.78 -19.88
CA PHE A 181 10.77 -1.07 -18.62
C PHE A 181 11.91 -0.04 -18.74
N ASP A 182 13.03 -0.43 -19.37
CA ASP A 182 14.16 0.44 -19.65
C ASP A 182 13.78 1.54 -20.65
N THR A 183 13.06 1.20 -21.73
CA THR A 183 12.58 2.15 -22.76
C THR A 183 11.63 3.19 -22.16
N ALA A 184 10.77 2.78 -21.23
CA ALA A 184 9.90 3.69 -20.51
C ALA A 184 10.64 4.56 -19.47
N ASN A 185 11.94 4.34 -19.28
CA ASN A 185 12.78 5.04 -18.30
C ASN A 185 12.30 4.91 -16.85
N MET A 186 11.65 3.78 -16.51
CA MET A 186 11.03 3.58 -15.18
C MET A 186 11.98 3.83 -14.01
N ALA A 187 13.17 3.24 -14.07
CA ALA A 187 14.16 3.31 -12.99
C ALA A 187 14.66 4.73 -12.74
N ASN A 188 15.09 5.44 -13.79
CA ASN A 188 15.58 6.80 -13.63
C ASN A 188 14.49 7.78 -13.26
N SER A 189 13.30 7.65 -13.87
CA SER A 189 12.18 8.55 -13.58
C SER A 189 11.69 8.41 -12.15
N TRP A 190 11.51 7.19 -11.63
CA TRP A 190 11.09 6.99 -10.25
C TRP A 190 12.22 7.24 -9.25
N GLY A 191 13.42 6.68 -9.48
CA GLY A 191 14.55 6.85 -8.58
C GLY A 191 14.97 8.32 -8.42
N GLY A 192 14.95 9.09 -9.51
CA GLY A 192 15.32 10.51 -9.53
C GLY A 192 14.16 11.49 -9.36
N MET A 193 12.95 11.02 -9.03
CA MET A 193 11.84 11.92 -8.73
C MET A 193 12.10 12.61 -7.40
N GLN A 194 12.01 13.94 -7.38
CA GLN A 194 12.17 14.73 -6.16
C GLN A 194 10.82 14.94 -5.46
N ALA A 195 10.82 14.76 -4.15
CA ALA A 195 9.73 15.21 -3.28
C ALA A 195 9.96 16.65 -2.79
N GLN A 196 8.99 17.24 -2.10
CA GLN A 196 9.05 18.65 -1.66
C GLN A 196 10.22 18.97 -0.71
N ASN A 197 10.83 17.97 -0.07
CA ASN A 197 12.00 18.13 0.78
C ASN A 197 13.34 18.08 0.01
N ASN A 198 13.31 18.15 -1.33
CA ASN A 198 14.48 18.06 -2.22
C ASN A 198 15.27 16.74 -2.12
N GLN A 199 14.67 15.69 -1.56
CA GLN A 199 15.23 14.34 -1.61
C GLN A 199 14.62 13.59 -2.79
N GLU A 200 15.42 12.72 -3.40
CA GLU A 200 14.95 11.82 -4.44
C GLU A 200 14.34 10.57 -3.82
N CYS A 201 13.36 9.95 -4.50
CA CYS A 201 12.74 8.73 -3.98
C CYS A 201 13.76 7.62 -3.71
N GLU A 202 14.83 7.54 -4.51
CA GLU A 202 15.90 6.55 -4.30
C GLU A 202 16.61 6.70 -2.94
N ASN A 203 16.70 7.90 -2.38
CA ASN A 203 17.35 8.12 -1.09
C ASN A 203 16.68 7.31 0.05
N CYS A 204 15.39 6.96 -0.10
CA CYS A 204 14.63 6.20 0.89
C CYS A 204 14.17 4.82 0.39
N HIS A 205 14.02 4.62 -0.93
CA HIS A 205 13.38 3.44 -1.50
C HIS A 205 14.30 2.56 -2.36
N THR A 206 15.62 2.75 -2.34
CA THR A 206 16.53 2.01 -3.24
C THR A 206 16.44 0.48 -3.10
N ASN A 207 16.14 0.00 -1.88
CA ASN A 207 16.05 -1.42 -1.53
C ASN A 207 14.62 -1.89 -1.23
N GLY A 208 13.60 -1.11 -1.63
CA GLY A 208 12.20 -1.47 -1.33
C GLY A 208 11.73 -1.09 0.08
N GLY A 209 12.35 -0.08 0.69
CA GLY A 209 11.93 0.42 2.00
C GLY A 209 10.44 0.78 2.02
N PHE A 210 9.75 0.48 3.14
CA PHE A 210 8.34 0.80 3.35
C PHE A 210 7.35 0.14 2.38
N GLY A 211 7.76 -0.95 1.72
CA GLY A 211 6.90 -1.62 0.74
C GLY A 211 6.85 -0.93 -0.62
N PHE A 212 7.74 0.03 -0.88
CA PHE A 212 7.89 0.70 -2.16
C PHE A 212 9.36 0.69 -2.62
N ILE A 213 9.62 0.38 -3.90
CA ILE A 213 10.97 0.36 -4.47
C ILE A 213 11.12 1.43 -5.54
N ALA A 214 12.01 2.39 -5.33
CA ALA A 214 12.42 3.34 -6.36
C ALA A 214 13.94 3.41 -6.38
N THR A 215 14.55 3.02 -7.50
CA THR A 215 16.02 3.00 -7.66
C THR A 215 16.37 3.18 -9.13
N ARG A 216 17.46 3.89 -9.42
CA ARG A 216 18.06 3.97 -10.75
C ARG A 216 18.70 2.67 -11.21
N ASN A 217 18.87 1.69 -10.31
CA ASN A 217 19.25 0.34 -10.71
C ASN A 217 18.07 -0.36 -11.39
N SER A 218 17.95 -0.18 -12.71
CA SER A 218 16.83 -0.71 -13.48
C SER A 218 16.68 -2.22 -13.39
N THR A 219 17.78 -2.97 -13.33
CA THR A 219 17.73 -4.43 -13.15
C THR A 219 17.10 -4.81 -11.81
N ASN A 220 17.49 -4.13 -10.72
CA ASN A 220 16.92 -4.37 -9.40
C ASN A 220 15.43 -4.00 -9.37
N MET A 221 15.09 -2.78 -9.80
CA MET A 221 13.70 -2.29 -9.80
C MET A 221 12.79 -3.18 -10.63
N TYR A 222 13.21 -3.53 -11.86
CA TYR A 222 12.45 -4.41 -12.73
C TYR A 222 12.27 -5.79 -12.07
N THR A 223 13.33 -6.40 -11.56
CA THR A 223 13.26 -7.73 -10.93
C THR A 223 12.27 -7.72 -9.77
N VAL A 224 12.33 -6.71 -8.91
CA VAL A 224 11.42 -6.60 -7.77
C VAL A 224 9.99 -6.37 -8.25
N VAL A 225 9.72 -5.36 -9.08
CA VAL A 225 8.36 -5.05 -9.55
C VAL A 225 7.75 -6.20 -10.35
N SER A 226 8.53 -6.90 -11.18
CA SER A 226 8.05 -8.00 -12.04
C SER A 226 7.92 -9.35 -11.32
N THR A 227 8.43 -9.50 -10.09
CA THR A 227 8.40 -10.79 -9.38
C THR A 227 7.81 -10.73 -7.99
N LYS A 228 7.61 -9.53 -7.42
CA LYS A 228 7.10 -9.33 -6.06
C LYS A 228 5.79 -8.59 -6.09
N LYS A 229 4.72 -9.31 -5.72
CA LYS A 229 3.34 -8.86 -5.87
C LYS A 229 3.04 -7.57 -5.11
N TYR A 230 3.52 -7.43 -3.88
CA TYR A 230 3.25 -6.23 -3.09
C TYR A 230 3.91 -4.96 -3.67
N TYR A 231 5.08 -5.06 -4.31
CA TYR A 231 5.68 -3.92 -5.02
C TYR A 231 5.02 -3.67 -6.36
N PHE A 232 4.65 -4.73 -7.09
CA PHE A 232 3.82 -4.61 -8.29
C PHE A 232 2.57 -3.78 -8.00
N LEU A 233 1.89 -4.13 -6.90
CA LEU A 233 0.63 -3.53 -6.49
C LEU A 233 0.74 -2.05 -6.11
N GLN A 234 1.95 -1.52 -5.87
CA GLN A 234 2.14 -0.08 -5.69
C GLN A 234 2.08 0.70 -7.00
N TYR A 235 2.54 0.11 -8.10
CA TYR A 235 2.55 0.75 -9.42
C TYR A 235 1.27 0.48 -10.21
N LEU A 236 0.74 -0.72 -10.09
CA LEU A 236 -0.33 -1.25 -10.91
C LEU A 236 -1.34 -1.92 -9.99
N THR A 237 -2.63 -1.79 -10.25
CA THR A 237 -3.68 -2.49 -9.48
C THR A 237 -4.62 -3.23 -10.42
N VAL A 238 -5.57 -3.98 -9.88
CA VAL A 238 -6.59 -4.68 -10.67
C VAL A 238 -7.91 -3.96 -10.57
N ASP A 239 -8.44 -3.56 -11.72
CA ASP A 239 -9.82 -3.13 -11.87
C ASP A 239 -10.71 -4.37 -12.00
N LEU A 240 -11.58 -4.54 -11.01
CA LEU A 240 -12.56 -5.63 -10.89
C LEU A 240 -14.01 -5.12 -10.98
N THR A 241 -14.22 -3.83 -11.31
CA THR A 241 -15.53 -3.17 -11.26
C THR A 241 -16.55 -3.76 -12.24
N MET A 242 -16.09 -4.45 -13.28
CA MET A 242 -16.94 -5.16 -14.25
C MET A 242 -16.97 -6.68 -14.02
N GLY A 243 -16.55 -7.15 -12.84
CA GLY A 243 -16.52 -8.56 -12.45
C GLY A 243 -15.30 -9.34 -12.94
N ALA A 244 -15.20 -10.59 -12.48
CA ALA A 244 -14.04 -11.46 -12.69
C ALA A 244 -13.63 -11.62 -14.17
N ALA A 245 -14.60 -11.83 -15.07
CA ALA A 245 -14.32 -12.06 -16.50
C ALA A 245 -13.74 -10.84 -17.22
N ALA A 246 -14.08 -9.63 -16.75
CA ALA A 246 -13.61 -8.37 -17.33
C ALA A 246 -12.46 -7.72 -16.54
N ALA A 247 -11.92 -8.45 -15.55
CA ALA A 247 -10.80 -8.02 -14.73
C ALA A 247 -9.61 -7.59 -15.60
N LYS A 248 -8.96 -6.49 -15.23
CA LYS A 248 -7.80 -5.96 -15.96
C LYS A 248 -6.85 -5.24 -15.02
N VAL A 249 -5.56 -5.25 -15.37
CA VAL A 249 -4.57 -4.42 -14.69
C VAL A 249 -4.73 -2.97 -15.14
N ILE A 250 -4.64 -2.03 -14.21
CA ILE A 250 -4.63 -0.58 -14.44
C ILE A 250 -3.47 0.06 -13.67
N VAL A 251 -3.14 1.31 -13.96
CA VAL A 251 -2.19 2.09 -13.16
C VAL A 251 -2.80 2.40 -11.78
N ASN A 252 -2.04 2.18 -10.71
CA ASN A 252 -2.51 2.44 -9.34
C ASN A 252 -2.34 3.91 -8.94
N GLU A 253 -3.13 4.80 -9.53
CA GLU A 253 -3.07 6.23 -9.17
C GLU A 253 -3.55 6.51 -7.74
N THR A 254 -4.41 5.65 -7.20
CA THR A 254 -4.95 5.76 -5.84
C THR A 254 -3.87 5.65 -4.78
N SER A 255 -3.04 4.60 -4.81
CA SER A 255 -1.97 4.41 -3.81
C SER A 255 -1.02 5.60 -3.79
N PHE A 256 -0.69 6.13 -4.98
CA PHE A 256 0.17 7.30 -5.09
C PHE A 256 -0.46 8.56 -4.53
N ARG A 257 -1.76 8.80 -4.72
CA ARG A 257 -2.43 10.00 -4.18
C ARG A 257 -2.29 10.07 -2.66
N GLY A 258 -2.58 8.99 -1.94
CA GLY A 258 -2.49 8.96 -0.47
C GLY A 258 -1.08 9.31 0.03
N VAL A 259 -0.06 8.64 -0.52
CA VAL A 259 1.34 8.90 -0.16
C VAL A 259 1.77 10.32 -0.54
N SER A 260 1.38 10.80 -1.72
CA SER A 260 1.80 12.10 -2.26
C SER A 260 1.22 13.29 -1.50
N ASN A 261 0.07 13.12 -0.87
CA ASN A 261 -0.64 14.14 -0.10
C ASN A 261 -0.32 14.04 1.40
N ALA A 262 0.55 13.11 1.81
CA ALA A 262 0.85 12.80 3.21
C ALA A 262 -0.43 12.53 4.04
N THR A 263 -1.44 11.92 3.42
CA THR A 263 -2.66 11.52 4.13
C THR A 263 -2.33 10.41 5.11
N ASP A 264 -3.14 10.24 6.15
CA ASP A 264 -2.96 9.10 7.04
C ASP A 264 -2.97 7.80 6.27
N PRO A 265 -2.06 6.87 6.57
CA PRO A 265 -1.05 6.88 7.65
C PRO A 265 0.36 7.34 7.20
N HIS A 266 0.46 8.03 6.07
CA HIS A 266 1.69 8.52 5.43
C HIS A 266 2.08 9.96 5.81
N ARG A 267 1.62 10.48 6.96
CA ARG A 267 1.91 11.87 7.41
C ARG A 267 3.40 12.25 7.43
N GLU A 268 4.26 11.25 7.62
CA GLU A 268 5.72 11.42 7.69
C GLU A 268 6.39 11.45 6.30
N HIS A 269 5.66 11.10 5.23
CA HIS A 269 6.19 11.06 3.88
C HIS A 269 6.20 12.47 3.26
N PRO A 270 7.33 12.91 2.67
CA PRO A 270 7.38 14.17 1.92
C PRO A 270 6.39 14.16 0.75
N THR A 271 5.60 15.20 0.61
CA THR A 271 4.62 15.29 -0.47
C THR A 271 5.28 15.43 -1.84
N PHE A 272 4.55 15.06 -2.90
CA PHE A 272 4.98 15.22 -4.30
C PHE A 272 3.75 15.34 -5.22
N ASN A 273 3.93 15.67 -6.50
CA ASN A 273 2.82 15.70 -7.44
C ASN A 273 2.49 14.27 -7.89
N ALA A 274 1.39 13.65 -7.44
CA ALA A 274 1.02 12.29 -7.85
C ALA A 274 0.49 12.13 -9.28
N THR A 275 0.14 13.21 -9.98
CA THR A 275 -0.58 13.11 -11.26
C THR A 275 0.31 13.41 -12.46
N ASN A 276 1.11 14.49 -12.36
CA ASN A 276 1.94 14.99 -13.44
C ASN A 276 3.40 15.06 -12.98
N ASN A 277 4.07 13.91 -13.02
CA ASN A 277 5.49 13.78 -12.70
C ASN A 277 6.16 12.79 -13.67
N GLN A 278 7.49 12.81 -13.71
CA GLN A 278 8.28 11.95 -14.60
C GLN A 278 8.08 10.45 -14.33
N GLY A 279 7.87 10.04 -13.07
CA GLY A 279 7.60 8.65 -12.68
C GLY A 279 6.27 8.14 -13.22
N MET A 280 5.20 8.95 -13.14
CA MET A 280 3.89 8.61 -13.69
C MET A 280 3.89 8.59 -15.22
N THR A 281 4.61 9.49 -15.88
CA THR A 281 4.82 9.44 -17.32
C THR A 281 5.52 8.15 -17.74
N ALA A 282 6.59 7.77 -17.04
CA ALA A 282 7.29 6.50 -17.26
C ALA A 282 6.39 5.28 -17.02
N LEU A 283 5.63 5.29 -15.93
CA LEU A 283 4.71 4.20 -15.58
C LEU A 283 3.62 4.02 -16.63
N LYS A 284 3.03 5.12 -17.13
CA LYS A 284 2.03 5.08 -18.21
C LYS A 284 2.63 4.58 -19.52
N ALA A 285 3.87 4.95 -19.85
CA ALA A 285 4.58 4.43 -21.03
C ALA A 285 4.88 2.93 -20.91
N PHE A 286 5.33 2.48 -19.74
CA PHE A 286 5.57 1.06 -19.45
C PHE A 286 4.29 0.23 -19.49
N TYR A 287 3.21 0.73 -18.88
CA TYR A 287 1.89 0.11 -18.94
C TYR A 287 1.40 -0.01 -20.38
N THR A 288 1.49 1.07 -21.17
CA THR A 288 1.05 1.09 -22.57
C THR A 288 1.80 0.06 -23.42
N SER A 289 3.13 0.00 -23.31
CA SER A 289 3.94 -0.99 -24.05
C SER A 289 3.68 -2.43 -23.60
N THR A 290 3.40 -2.66 -22.32
CA THR A 290 3.01 -3.99 -21.80
C THR A 290 1.64 -4.42 -22.33
N MET A 291 0.67 -3.50 -22.35
CA MET A 291 -0.66 -3.76 -22.92
C MET A 291 -0.61 -3.99 -24.43
N ALA A 292 0.29 -3.31 -25.16
CA ALA A 292 0.52 -3.56 -26.57
C ALA A 292 1.05 -4.99 -26.82
N ALA A 293 1.98 -5.47 -25.98
CA ALA A 293 2.45 -6.86 -26.04
C ALA A 293 1.32 -7.87 -25.77
N LYS A 294 0.45 -7.57 -24.79
CA LYS A 294 -0.75 -8.37 -24.50
C LYS A 294 -1.69 -8.45 -25.71
N ALA A 295 -2.01 -7.31 -26.31
CA ALA A 295 -2.87 -7.24 -27.48
C ALA A 295 -2.27 -7.95 -28.71
N ALA A 296 -0.95 -7.91 -28.86
CA ALA A 296 -0.23 -8.55 -29.96
C ALA A 296 0.00 -10.07 -29.75
N GLY A 297 -0.31 -10.62 -28.57
CA GLY A 297 -0.04 -12.03 -28.26
C GLY A 297 1.44 -12.36 -28.15
N THR A 298 2.29 -11.38 -27.84
CA THR A 298 3.76 -11.54 -27.76
C THR A 298 4.28 -11.69 -26.33
N CYS A 299 3.38 -11.90 -25.37
CA CYS A 299 3.74 -12.14 -23.98
C CYS A 299 4.47 -13.47 -23.80
N GLY A 300 5.29 -13.54 -22.75
CA GLY A 300 5.75 -14.82 -22.23
C GLY A 300 4.61 -15.59 -21.55
N ALA A 301 4.95 -16.75 -20.99
CA ALA A 301 4.03 -17.48 -20.13
C ALA A 301 3.65 -16.63 -18.90
N PRO A 302 2.44 -16.81 -18.33
CA PRO A 302 2.06 -16.16 -17.08
C PRO A 302 3.09 -16.39 -15.98
N VAL A 303 3.40 -15.35 -15.23
CA VAL A 303 4.43 -15.39 -14.17
C VAL A 303 3.74 -15.39 -12.81
N THR A 304 4.11 -16.34 -11.95
CA THR A 304 3.64 -16.32 -10.55
C THR A 304 4.42 -15.26 -9.76
N LEU A 305 3.73 -14.17 -9.41
CA LEU A 305 4.29 -13.15 -8.52
C LEU A 305 4.41 -13.71 -7.10
N LYS A 306 5.60 -13.57 -6.51
CA LYS A 306 5.89 -13.99 -5.14
C LYS A 306 5.41 -12.93 -4.15
N ASN A 307 5.04 -13.37 -2.96
CA ASN A 307 4.81 -12.49 -1.81
C ASN A 307 6.13 -12.03 -1.16
#